data_AF-A0A0F7IGG5-F1
#
_entry.id   AF-A0A0F7IGG5-F1
#
_cell.length_a   1.000
_cell.length_b   1.000
_cell.length_c   1.000
_cell.angle_alpha   90.00
_cell.angle_beta   90.00
_cell.angle_gamma   90.00
#
_symmetry.space_group_name_H-M   'P 1'
#
loop_
_entity.id
_entity.type
_entity.pdbx_description
1 polymer ?
#
loop_
_entity_poly.entity_id
_entity_poly.type
_entity_poly.pdbx_seq_one_letter_code
_entity_poly.pdbx_strand_id
1 'polypeptide(L)'
;MRTSYSGVDVGGANVKVYRGDSGEVEIHYFPMWRRWRELEGFLSSLGIGGRVGVVLTAELADSFSSKAEGVEYVANAAKRAFGDVVFIDVDGNLRRDVDEPERFAANNWVASVKLLSESYESFIFADMGSTTTDIVPVVDGQIMAGRTDYERLRRNELLYFGMLRTPTFFLLKDNCSSELFSITADVTLVAGLIRESDYTCDTPDGRGRSERECMQRIARQFCADLEELGEDFVRQKTGEVVEEMVRRVSAAFEEKSSEYGVDLVVGCGIGEAVLEMAAERAGLDYVSVSKEFGEVSKAFPAYAIARLVERYDSG
;
A
#
# COMPACT_ATOMS: atom_id res chain seq x y z
N MET A 1 18.50 26.23 -14.17
CA MET A 1 17.46 25.19 -14.36
C MET A 1 16.69 25.09 -13.06
N ARG A 2 15.36 24.99 -13.11
CA ARG A 2 14.54 24.75 -11.91
C ARG A 2 14.85 23.32 -11.44
N THR A 3 15.16 23.13 -10.16
CA THR A 3 15.38 21.80 -9.59
C THR A 3 14.12 20.96 -9.79
N SER A 4 14.24 19.74 -10.31
CA SER A 4 13.14 18.77 -10.37
C SER A 4 13.03 18.03 -9.04
N TYR A 5 11.80 17.80 -8.60
CA TYR A 5 11.46 17.13 -7.33
C TYR A 5 10.71 15.84 -7.61
N SER A 6 11.42 14.73 -7.55
CA SER A 6 10.84 13.41 -7.76
C SER A 6 10.66 12.71 -6.42
N GLY A 7 9.81 11.70 -6.39
CA GLY A 7 9.58 10.89 -5.20
C GLY A 7 9.61 9.40 -5.51
N VAL A 8 10.10 8.62 -4.55
CA VAL A 8 10.21 7.17 -4.67
C VAL A 8 9.72 6.52 -3.37
N ASP A 9 8.73 5.64 -3.49
CA ASP A 9 8.26 4.74 -2.44
C ASP A 9 8.90 3.38 -2.66
N VAL A 10 9.89 3.04 -1.84
CA VAL A 10 10.57 1.74 -1.89
C VAL A 10 9.86 0.79 -0.93
N GLY A 11 8.90 0.03 -1.46
CA GLY A 11 8.11 -0.95 -0.71
C GLY A 11 8.58 -2.38 -0.87
N GLY A 12 8.04 -3.26 -0.03
CA GLY A 12 8.46 -4.67 0.01
C GLY A 12 8.16 -5.47 -1.26
N ALA A 13 7.13 -5.09 -2.02
CA ALA A 13 6.73 -5.77 -3.26
C ALA A 13 6.84 -4.91 -4.52
N ASN A 14 6.80 -3.59 -4.37
CA ASN A 14 6.79 -2.65 -5.48
C ASN A 14 7.67 -1.45 -5.14
N VAL A 15 8.26 -0.87 -6.17
CA VAL A 15 8.82 0.49 -6.12
C VAL A 15 7.88 1.40 -6.91
N LYS A 16 7.37 2.45 -6.28
CA LYS A 16 6.51 3.44 -6.93
C LYS A 16 7.27 4.75 -7.10
N VAL A 17 7.11 5.38 -8.25
CA VAL A 17 7.87 6.58 -8.62
C VAL A 17 6.89 7.66 -9.05
N TYR A 18 7.14 8.88 -8.57
CA TYR A 18 6.59 10.10 -9.14
C TYR A 18 7.73 10.93 -9.72
N ARG A 19 7.64 11.27 -11.01
CA ARG A 19 8.63 12.08 -11.71
C ARG A 19 8.26 13.55 -11.68
N GLY A 20 9.07 14.37 -11.01
CA GLY A 20 8.80 15.81 -10.87
C GLY A 20 8.91 16.62 -12.15
N ASP A 21 9.62 16.13 -13.15
CA ASP A 21 9.85 16.79 -14.43
C ASP A 21 8.70 16.55 -15.44
N SER A 22 8.14 15.33 -15.46
CA SER A 22 7.04 14.96 -16.35
C SER A 22 5.66 14.91 -15.68
N GLY A 23 5.62 14.80 -14.35
CA GLY A 23 4.39 14.48 -13.60
C GLY A 23 3.96 13.02 -13.72
N GLU A 24 4.79 12.16 -14.33
CA GLU A 24 4.48 10.75 -14.58
C GLU A 24 4.57 9.90 -13.30
N VAL A 25 3.75 8.85 -13.27
CA VAL A 25 3.68 7.88 -12.17
C VAL A 25 4.01 6.51 -12.72
N GLU A 26 4.95 5.82 -12.08
CA GLU A 26 5.35 4.47 -12.45
C GLU A 26 5.25 3.54 -11.24
N ILE A 27 4.83 2.30 -11.48
CA ILE A 27 4.79 1.24 -10.48
C ILE A 27 5.55 0.05 -11.04
N HIS A 28 6.62 -0.33 -10.34
CA HIS A 28 7.49 -1.42 -10.73
C HIS A 28 7.34 -2.57 -9.75
N TYR A 29 6.95 -3.75 -10.23
CA TYR A 29 6.96 -4.95 -9.40
C TYR A 29 8.41 -5.35 -9.09
N PHE A 30 8.77 -5.21 -7.81
CA PHE A 30 10.11 -5.46 -7.30
C PHE A 30 10.00 -6.24 -5.98
N PRO A 31 9.90 -7.58 -6.04
CA PRO A 31 9.77 -8.41 -4.84
C PRO A 31 11.07 -8.40 -4.03
N MET A 32 11.16 -7.52 -3.03
CA MET A 32 12.36 -7.30 -2.22
C MET A 32 12.88 -8.59 -1.59
N TRP A 33 11.98 -9.48 -1.14
CA TRP A 33 12.32 -10.77 -0.55
C TRP A 33 13.08 -11.72 -1.49
N ARG A 34 13.08 -11.47 -2.81
CA ARG A 34 13.84 -12.23 -3.82
C ARG A 34 14.99 -11.42 -4.42
N ARG A 35 14.76 -10.14 -4.66
CA ARG A 35 15.60 -9.29 -5.53
C ARG A 35 16.33 -8.17 -4.80
N TRP A 36 16.34 -8.13 -3.47
CA TRP A 36 16.95 -7.03 -2.69
C TRP A 36 18.36 -6.63 -3.16
N ARG A 37 19.20 -7.60 -3.57
CA ARG A 37 20.56 -7.35 -4.07
C ARG A 37 20.62 -6.55 -5.38
N GLU A 38 19.54 -6.54 -6.15
CA GLU A 38 19.41 -5.81 -7.41
C GLU A 38 18.91 -4.37 -7.19
N LEU A 39 18.54 -3.99 -5.96
CA LEU A 39 17.84 -2.74 -5.68
C LEU A 39 18.60 -1.51 -6.19
N GLU A 40 19.88 -1.39 -5.86
CA GLU A 40 20.69 -0.24 -6.29
C GLU A 40 20.77 -0.11 -7.81
N GLY A 41 21.00 -1.22 -8.52
CA GLY A 41 21.04 -1.24 -9.98
C GLY A 41 19.68 -0.88 -10.58
N PHE A 42 18.60 -1.40 -9.99
CA PHE A 42 17.23 -1.06 -10.38
C PHE A 42 16.94 0.43 -10.17
N LEU A 43 17.19 0.98 -8.98
CA LEU A 43 16.99 2.40 -8.68
C LEU A 43 17.81 3.29 -9.62
N SER A 44 19.06 2.92 -9.89
CA SER A 44 19.92 3.64 -10.84
C SER A 44 19.35 3.63 -12.26
N SER A 45 18.72 2.52 -12.67
CA SER A 45 18.12 2.37 -14.00
C SER A 45 16.89 3.27 -14.22
N LEU A 46 16.26 3.78 -13.15
CA LEU A 46 15.15 4.72 -13.25
C LEU A 46 15.57 6.07 -13.84
N GLY A 47 16.87 6.40 -13.83
CA GLY A 47 17.41 7.62 -14.45
C GLY A 47 16.85 8.91 -13.84
N ILE A 48 16.46 8.90 -12.57
CA ILE A 48 15.90 10.06 -11.89
C ILE A 48 17.02 11.03 -11.52
N GLY A 49 16.91 12.28 -11.98
CA GLY A 49 17.80 13.38 -11.61
C GLY A 49 17.11 14.43 -10.74
N GLY A 50 17.89 15.38 -10.22
CA GLY A 50 17.39 16.41 -9.31
C GLY A 50 17.36 15.92 -7.87
N ARG A 51 16.44 16.47 -7.07
CA ARG A 51 16.27 16.09 -5.66
C ARG A 51 15.18 15.04 -5.54
N VAL A 52 15.47 13.96 -4.81
CA VAL A 52 14.58 12.81 -4.69
C VAL A 52 14.13 12.64 -3.25
N GLY A 53 12.82 12.74 -3.04
CA GLY A 53 12.17 12.33 -1.80
C GLY A 53 12.02 10.81 -1.75
N VAL A 54 12.39 10.17 -0.64
CA VAL A 54 12.29 8.71 -0.50
C VAL A 54 11.53 8.35 0.77
N VAL A 55 10.52 7.49 0.62
CA VAL A 55 9.83 6.81 1.72
C VAL A 55 10.17 5.31 1.68
N LEU A 56 10.19 4.68 2.86
CA LEU A 56 10.73 3.35 3.08
C LEU A 56 9.67 2.45 3.74
N THR A 57 9.32 1.36 3.06
CA THR A 57 8.46 0.28 3.60
C THR A 57 8.97 -1.13 3.31
N ALA A 58 10.17 -1.23 2.73
CA ALA A 58 10.82 -2.49 2.38
C ALA A 58 11.67 -3.09 3.51
N GLU A 59 11.73 -2.46 4.69
CA GLU A 59 12.64 -2.85 5.77
C GLU A 59 12.31 -4.21 6.41
N LEU A 60 11.09 -4.70 6.20
CA LEU A 60 10.60 -6.00 6.67
C LEU A 60 10.79 -7.14 5.65
N ALA A 61 11.49 -6.92 4.54
CA ALA A 61 11.80 -8.03 3.64
C ALA A 61 12.61 -9.10 4.40
N ASP A 62 12.21 -10.38 4.28
CA ASP A 62 12.86 -11.56 4.91
C ASP A 62 14.38 -11.68 4.66
N SER A 63 14.91 -10.84 3.78
CA SER A 63 16.31 -10.73 3.42
C SER A 63 17.19 -10.03 4.46
N PHE A 64 16.60 -9.33 5.44
CA PHE A 64 17.34 -8.58 6.46
C PHE A 64 17.19 -9.23 7.85
N SER A 65 18.26 -9.18 8.64
CA SER A 65 18.28 -9.72 10.01
C SER A 65 17.59 -8.81 11.03
N SER A 66 17.40 -7.53 10.69
CA SER A 66 16.68 -6.55 11.49
C SER A 66 16.04 -5.46 10.62
N LYS A 67 15.03 -4.77 11.16
CA LYS A 67 14.44 -3.59 10.51
C LYS A 67 15.48 -2.50 10.26
N ALA A 68 16.37 -2.27 11.22
CA ALA A 68 17.42 -1.26 11.11
C ALA A 68 18.34 -1.55 9.92
N GLU A 69 18.78 -2.81 9.76
CA GLU A 69 19.57 -3.23 8.59
C GLU A 69 18.83 -2.98 7.27
N GLY A 70 17.53 -3.32 7.21
CA GLY A 70 16.71 -3.09 6.02
C GLY A 70 16.61 -1.60 5.65
N VAL A 71 16.34 -0.74 6.63
CA VAL A 71 16.30 0.72 6.44
C VAL A 71 17.64 1.24 5.94
N GLU A 72 18.75 0.89 6.61
CA GLU A 72 20.10 1.31 6.22
C GLU A 72 20.44 0.84 4.80
N TYR A 73 20.12 -0.40 4.47
CA TYR A 73 20.38 -0.97 3.16
C TYR A 73 19.67 -0.17 2.06
N VAL A 74 18.36 0.06 2.21
CA VAL A 74 17.55 0.76 1.21
C VAL A 74 17.97 2.23 1.11
N ALA A 75 18.18 2.92 2.25
CA ALA A 75 18.61 4.30 2.27
C ALA A 75 19.96 4.49 1.56
N ASN A 76 20.91 3.59 1.80
CA ASN A 76 22.21 3.61 1.15
C ASN A 76 22.12 3.31 -0.35
N ALA A 77 21.27 2.36 -0.77
CA ALA A 77 21.03 2.08 -2.18
C ALA A 77 20.42 3.30 -2.90
N ALA A 78 19.44 3.97 -2.27
CA ALA A 78 18.84 5.19 -2.81
C ALA A 78 19.85 6.34 -2.92
N LYS A 79 20.67 6.57 -1.88
CA LYS A 79 21.74 7.58 -1.91
C LYS A 79 22.74 7.33 -3.04
N ARG A 80 23.17 6.08 -3.25
CA ARG A 80 24.09 5.73 -4.34
C ARG A 80 23.45 5.89 -5.72
N ALA A 81 22.17 5.55 -5.86
CA ALA A 81 21.44 5.65 -7.12
C ALA A 81 21.10 7.09 -7.55
N PHE A 82 20.68 7.94 -6.61
CA PHE A 82 20.10 9.26 -6.91
C PHE A 82 20.99 10.44 -6.51
N GLY A 83 21.94 10.26 -5.60
CA GLY A 83 22.83 11.32 -5.10
C GLY A 83 22.16 12.27 -4.08
N ASP A 84 21.25 13.13 -4.51
CA ASP A 84 20.58 14.12 -3.64
C ASP A 84 19.23 13.60 -3.14
N VAL A 85 19.28 12.88 -2.01
CA VAL A 85 18.12 12.20 -1.42
C VAL A 85 17.70 12.85 -0.11
N VAL A 86 16.38 12.98 0.07
CA VAL A 86 15.73 13.40 1.31
C VAL A 86 14.75 12.31 1.74
N PHE A 87 14.87 11.88 2.98
CA PHE A 87 13.97 10.93 3.65
C PHE A 87 13.01 11.67 4.58
N ILE A 88 11.97 10.99 5.02
CA ILE A 88 11.04 11.46 6.06
C ILE A 88 11.10 10.51 7.25
N ASP A 89 11.22 11.01 8.48
CA ASP A 89 11.11 10.15 9.67
C ASP A 89 9.63 9.94 10.06
N VAL A 90 9.35 9.06 11.02
CA VAL A 90 7.98 8.76 11.50
C VAL A 90 7.29 9.94 12.18
N ASP A 91 8.06 10.94 12.64
CA ASP A 91 7.53 12.22 13.15
C ASP A 91 7.30 13.23 12.00
N GLY A 92 7.60 12.81 10.77
CA GLY A 92 7.44 13.55 9.54
C GLY A 92 8.50 14.61 9.28
N ASN A 93 9.64 14.59 9.98
CA ASN A 93 10.73 15.51 9.69
C ASN A 93 11.51 15.04 8.46
N LEU A 94 11.85 15.99 7.60
CA LEU A 94 12.70 15.71 6.44
C LEU A 94 14.17 15.65 6.84
N ARG A 95 14.87 14.61 6.42
CA ARG A 95 16.24 14.28 6.83
C ARG A 95 17.06 13.86 5.61
N ARG A 96 18.34 14.24 5.57
CA ARG A 96 19.28 13.76 4.53
C ARG A 96 20.02 12.49 4.94
N ASP A 97 20.04 12.22 6.24
CA ASP A 97 20.71 11.08 6.85
C ASP A 97 19.72 10.25 7.65
N VAL A 98 20.00 8.95 7.70
CA VAL A 98 19.26 7.96 8.48
C VAL A 98 20.20 7.51 9.59
N ASP A 99 20.22 8.27 10.68
CA ASP A 99 21.08 8.11 11.86
C ASP A 99 20.46 7.21 12.94
N GLU A 100 19.13 7.23 13.05
CA GLU A 100 18.31 6.34 13.87
C GLU A 100 17.38 5.52 12.97
N PRO A 101 17.83 4.39 12.39
CA PRO A 101 17.07 3.64 11.38
C PRO A 101 15.65 3.27 11.80
N GLU A 102 15.41 3.03 13.08
CA GLU A 102 14.09 2.71 13.64
C GLU A 102 13.07 3.84 13.41
N ARG A 103 13.51 5.09 13.29
CA ARG A 103 12.66 6.26 13.03
C ARG A 103 12.26 6.41 11.56
N PHE A 104 12.78 5.58 10.67
CA PHE A 104 12.46 5.61 9.23
C PHE A 104 11.75 4.34 8.76
N ALA A 105 11.51 3.39 9.66
CA ALA A 105 10.75 2.18 9.35
C ALA A 105 9.25 2.50 9.17
N ALA A 106 8.59 1.79 8.25
CA ALA A 106 7.15 1.81 8.04
C ALA A 106 6.51 3.21 7.89
N ASN A 107 7.12 4.09 7.10
CA ASN A 107 6.74 5.50 6.99
C ASN A 107 6.02 5.90 5.69
N ASN A 108 5.58 4.96 4.83
CA ASN A 108 4.91 5.26 3.54
C ASN A 108 3.70 6.19 3.70
N TRP A 109 2.97 6.05 4.80
CA TRP A 109 1.77 6.84 5.05
C TRP A 109 2.08 8.23 5.63
N VAL A 110 3.28 8.47 6.19
CA VAL A 110 3.61 9.73 6.87
C VAL A 110 3.64 10.90 5.89
N ALA A 111 4.26 10.71 4.72
CA ALA A 111 4.30 11.74 3.68
C ALA A 111 2.88 12.06 3.17
N SER A 112 2.08 11.02 2.91
CA SER A 112 0.69 11.13 2.47
C SER A 112 -0.15 11.90 3.49
N VAL A 113 -0.08 11.52 4.77
CA VAL A 113 -0.81 12.18 5.86
C VAL A 113 -0.38 13.64 5.97
N LYS A 114 0.92 13.95 6.01
CA LYS A 114 1.40 15.33 6.10
C LYS A 114 0.92 16.21 4.96
N LEU A 115 0.88 15.69 3.73
CA LEU A 115 0.35 16.43 2.60
C LEU A 115 -1.16 16.66 2.74
N LEU A 116 -1.92 15.63 3.14
CA LEU A 116 -3.38 15.71 3.30
C LEU A 116 -3.79 16.58 4.49
N SER A 117 -2.98 16.64 5.55
CA SER A 117 -3.21 17.52 6.72
C SER A 117 -3.25 19.02 6.37
N GLU A 118 -2.87 19.41 5.15
CA GLU A 118 -3.04 20.78 4.67
C GLU A 118 -4.48 21.10 4.24
N SER A 119 -5.24 20.08 3.86
CA SER A 119 -6.63 20.19 3.40
C SER A 119 -7.63 19.67 4.43
N TYR A 120 -7.21 18.75 5.30
CA TYR A 120 -8.06 18.10 6.29
C TYR A 120 -7.43 18.18 7.68
N GLU A 121 -8.17 18.67 8.66
CA GLU A 121 -7.66 18.85 10.03
C GLU A 121 -7.67 17.53 10.82
N SER A 122 -8.80 16.81 10.80
CA SER A 122 -9.00 15.54 11.50
C SER A 122 -9.68 14.53 10.58
N PHE A 123 -9.04 13.38 10.36
CA PHE A 123 -9.48 12.35 9.39
C PHE A 123 -8.81 10.99 9.68
N ILE A 124 -9.38 9.92 9.16
CA ILE A 124 -8.75 8.60 9.10
C ILE A 124 -8.15 8.47 7.70
N PHE A 125 -6.82 8.46 7.61
CA PHE A 125 -6.16 8.10 6.36
C PHE A 125 -6.22 6.58 6.18
N ALA A 126 -6.74 6.12 5.03
CA ALA A 126 -6.83 4.71 4.72
C ALA A 126 -6.13 4.41 3.38
N ASP A 127 -5.10 3.58 3.37
CA ASP A 127 -4.39 3.16 2.14
C ASP A 127 -4.45 1.64 2.01
N MET A 128 -5.22 1.16 1.03
CA MET A 128 -5.28 -0.26 0.70
C MET A 128 -4.44 -0.55 -0.54
N GLY A 129 -3.25 -1.09 -0.29
CA GLY A 129 -2.31 -1.53 -1.30
C GLY A 129 -2.57 -2.94 -1.80
N SER A 130 -1.54 -3.52 -2.43
CA SER A 130 -1.58 -4.90 -2.92
C SER A 130 -1.61 -5.95 -1.80
N THR A 131 -1.12 -5.60 -0.60
CA THR A 131 -0.80 -6.57 0.47
C THR A 131 -1.41 -6.21 1.81
N THR A 132 -1.46 -4.92 2.13
CA THR A 132 -1.85 -4.38 3.43
C THR A 132 -2.84 -3.24 3.27
N THR A 133 -3.55 -2.97 4.35
CA THR A 133 -4.43 -1.81 4.50
C THR A 133 -3.97 -1.02 5.72
N ASP A 134 -3.43 0.17 5.49
CA ASP A 134 -3.04 1.11 6.54
C ASP A 134 -4.28 1.92 6.96
N ILE A 135 -4.52 2.08 8.26
CA ILE A 135 -5.62 2.88 8.84
C ILE A 135 -5.00 3.79 9.91
N VAL A 136 -4.85 5.07 9.58
CA VAL A 136 -4.10 6.03 10.36
C VAL A 136 -5.02 7.15 10.83
N PRO A 137 -5.45 7.16 12.11
CA PRO A 137 -6.19 8.29 12.67
C PRO A 137 -5.29 9.53 12.76
N VAL A 138 -5.84 10.67 12.34
CA VAL A 138 -5.24 11.99 12.40
C VAL A 138 -6.20 12.94 13.12
N VAL A 139 -5.71 13.65 14.14
CA VAL A 139 -6.49 14.60 14.94
C VAL A 139 -5.71 15.91 15.05
N ASP A 140 -6.32 17.02 14.63
CA ASP A 140 -5.71 18.36 14.63
C ASP A 140 -4.32 18.37 13.96
N GLY A 141 -4.21 17.67 12.83
CA GLY A 141 -2.96 17.48 12.08
C GLY A 141 -1.92 16.58 12.75
N GLN A 142 -2.23 15.95 13.90
CA GLN A 142 -1.36 15.02 14.61
C GLN A 142 -1.69 13.57 14.24
N ILE A 143 -0.66 12.79 13.94
CA ILE A 143 -0.77 11.35 13.70
C ILE A 143 -0.96 10.63 15.04
N MET A 144 -2.04 9.84 15.17
CA MET A 144 -2.37 9.11 16.39
C MET A 144 -2.04 7.60 16.32
N ALA A 145 -1.59 7.12 15.15
CA ALA A 145 -1.24 5.73 14.93
C ALA A 145 -0.01 5.27 15.73
N GLY A 146 0.13 3.95 15.90
CA GLY A 146 1.27 3.30 16.51
C GLY A 146 2.55 3.54 15.72
N ARG A 147 3.69 3.54 16.41
CA ARG A 147 4.99 3.84 15.81
C ARG A 147 5.60 2.63 15.11
N THR A 148 5.17 1.43 15.48
CA THR A 148 5.64 0.18 14.89
C THR A 148 4.50 -0.60 14.28
N ASP A 149 4.77 -1.39 13.23
CA ASP A 149 3.74 -2.28 12.66
C ASP A 149 3.16 -3.26 13.67
N TYR A 150 3.94 -3.68 14.66
CA TYR A 150 3.43 -4.55 15.72
C TYR A 150 2.37 -3.85 16.57
N GLU A 151 2.63 -2.61 16.98
CA GLU A 151 1.65 -1.78 17.68
C GLU A 151 0.41 -1.54 16.81
N ARG A 152 0.63 -1.20 15.53
CA ARG A 152 -0.43 -0.92 14.57
C ARG A 152 -1.32 -2.14 14.32
N LEU A 153 -0.75 -3.34 14.20
CA LEU A 153 -1.48 -4.60 14.13
C LEU A 153 -2.34 -4.84 15.37
N ARG A 154 -1.80 -4.55 16.57
CA ARG A 154 -2.51 -4.70 17.85
C ARG A 154 -3.64 -3.70 18.02
N ARG A 155 -3.60 -2.58 17.30
CA ARG A 155 -4.55 -1.47 17.34
C ARG A 155 -5.45 -1.41 16.11
N ASN A 156 -5.47 -2.42 15.25
CA ASN A 156 -6.24 -2.41 13.99
C ASN A 156 -5.94 -1.21 13.06
N GLU A 157 -4.74 -0.64 13.17
CA GLU A 157 -4.23 0.46 12.31
C GLU A 157 -3.42 -0.06 11.11
N LEU A 158 -3.19 -1.37 11.09
CA LEU A 158 -2.60 -2.12 9.99
C LEU A 158 -3.36 -3.44 9.88
N LEU A 159 -4.11 -3.60 8.80
CA LEU A 159 -4.74 -4.88 8.45
C LEU A 159 -3.89 -5.58 7.40
N TYR A 160 -3.49 -6.83 7.66
CA TYR A 160 -2.55 -7.56 6.79
C TYR A 160 -3.25 -8.26 5.62
N PHE A 161 -4.12 -7.52 4.93
CA PHE A 161 -4.66 -7.90 3.63
C PHE A 161 -4.77 -6.70 2.71
N GLY A 162 -4.72 -6.96 1.41
CA GLY A 162 -4.88 -5.95 0.37
C GLY A 162 -5.45 -6.56 -0.90
N MET A 163 -5.45 -5.80 -1.98
CA MET A 163 -6.22 -6.15 -3.18
C MET A 163 -5.65 -7.33 -3.98
N LEU A 164 -4.35 -7.65 -3.84
CA LEU A 164 -3.69 -8.56 -4.79
C LEU A 164 -3.08 -9.82 -4.17
N ARG A 165 -2.27 -9.67 -3.12
CA ARG A 165 -1.28 -10.68 -2.70
C ARG A 165 -1.71 -11.55 -1.52
N THR A 166 -2.86 -11.27 -0.93
CA THR A 166 -3.30 -11.98 0.27
C THR A 166 -3.82 -13.36 -0.12
N PRO A 167 -3.33 -14.46 0.49
CA PRO A 167 -3.90 -15.78 0.26
C PRO A 167 -5.39 -15.82 0.60
N THR A 168 -6.23 -16.30 -0.31
CA THR A 168 -7.70 -16.24 -0.16
C THR A 168 -8.19 -16.94 1.11
N PHE A 169 -7.53 -18.03 1.53
CA PHE A 169 -7.86 -18.75 2.76
C PHE A 169 -7.73 -17.90 4.04
N PHE A 170 -7.02 -16.77 4.01
CA PHE A 170 -6.92 -15.84 5.14
C PHE A 170 -8.24 -15.07 5.41
N LEU A 171 -9.07 -14.94 4.37
CA LEU A 171 -10.32 -14.19 4.40
C LEU A 171 -11.55 -15.10 4.28
N LEU A 172 -11.40 -16.32 3.78
CA LEU A 172 -12.47 -17.32 3.80
C LEU A 172 -12.83 -17.74 5.23
N LYS A 173 -14.12 -17.99 5.46
CA LYS A 173 -14.64 -18.54 6.72
C LYS A 173 -14.90 -20.05 6.66
N ASP A 174 -14.97 -20.60 5.45
CA ASP A 174 -15.15 -22.02 5.22
C ASP A 174 -13.91 -22.84 5.59
N ASN A 175 -14.12 -24.13 5.83
CA ASN A 175 -13.04 -25.10 5.83
C ASN A 175 -12.53 -25.27 4.39
N CYS A 176 -11.35 -24.76 4.10
CA CYS A 176 -10.71 -24.80 2.80
C CYS A 176 -9.24 -25.22 2.93
N SER A 177 -8.59 -25.51 1.80
CA SER A 177 -7.16 -25.84 1.78
C SER A 177 -6.33 -24.70 2.36
N SER A 178 -5.24 -25.03 3.05
CA SER A 178 -4.21 -24.06 3.47
C SER A 178 -3.16 -23.80 2.38
N GLU A 179 -3.24 -24.51 1.25
CA GLU A 179 -2.33 -24.33 0.12
C GLU A 179 -2.59 -22.98 -0.58
N LEU A 180 -1.52 -22.41 -1.15
CA LEU A 180 -1.58 -21.17 -1.91
C LEU A 180 -2.12 -21.42 -3.33
N PHE A 181 -3.42 -21.68 -3.43
CA PHE A 181 -4.09 -21.88 -4.71
C PHE A 181 -4.62 -20.59 -5.32
N SER A 182 -5.14 -19.69 -4.49
CA SER A 182 -5.69 -18.40 -4.92
C SER A 182 -5.29 -17.27 -3.97
N ILE A 183 -5.33 -16.05 -4.51
CA ILE A 183 -5.05 -14.81 -3.78
C ILE A 183 -6.14 -13.77 -4.03
N THR A 184 -6.13 -12.68 -3.26
CA THR A 184 -7.13 -11.60 -3.36
C THR A 184 -7.20 -10.96 -4.74
N ALA A 185 -6.15 -11.00 -5.56
CA ALA A 185 -6.24 -10.55 -6.95
C ALA A 185 -7.23 -11.40 -7.78
N ASP A 186 -7.27 -12.72 -7.55
CA ASP A 186 -8.23 -13.61 -8.21
C ASP A 186 -9.67 -13.22 -7.83
N VAL A 187 -9.88 -13.01 -6.52
CA VAL A 187 -11.18 -12.62 -5.96
C VAL A 187 -11.62 -11.25 -6.48
N THR A 188 -10.77 -10.24 -6.36
CA THR A 188 -11.12 -8.86 -6.71
C THR A 188 -11.29 -8.69 -8.22
N LEU A 189 -10.60 -9.47 -9.05
CA LEU A 189 -10.84 -9.51 -10.50
C LEU A 189 -12.20 -10.15 -10.82
N VAL A 190 -12.52 -11.31 -10.23
CA VAL A 190 -13.83 -11.97 -10.42
C VAL A 190 -14.98 -11.12 -9.88
N ALA A 191 -14.74 -10.33 -8.83
CA ALA A 191 -15.69 -9.36 -8.28
C ALA A 191 -15.84 -8.09 -9.15
N GLY A 192 -14.98 -7.89 -10.16
CA GLY A 192 -14.96 -6.68 -10.98
C GLY A 192 -14.43 -5.43 -10.27
N LEU A 193 -13.72 -5.59 -9.15
CA LEU A 193 -13.10 -4.49 -8.40
C LEU A 193 -11.76 -4.04 -8.99
N ILE A 194 -11.08 -4.92 -9.73
CA ILE A 194 -9.87 -4.60 -10.48
C ILE A 194 -9.96 -5.13 -11.91
N ARG A 195 -9.19 -4.52 -12.83
CA ARG A 195 -9.05 -5.04 -14.19
C ARG A 195 -7.88 -6.03 -14.27
N GLU A 196 -7.83 -6.81 -15.34
CA GLU A 196 -6.72 -7.72 -15.62
C GLU A 196 -5.35 -7.01 -15.65
N SER A 197 -5.31 -5.76 -16.14
CA SER A 197 -4.10 -4.92 -16.15
C SER A 197 -3.61 -4.52 -14.76
N ASP A 198 -4.49 -4.52 -13.77
CA ASP A 198 -4.19 -4.11 -12.40
C ASP A 198 -3.67 -5.30 -11.55
N TYR A 199 -3.87 -6.53 -12.03
CA TYR A 199 -3.33 -7.77 -11.44
C TYR A 199 -1.83 -7.92 -11.78
N THR A 200 -1.00 -7.10 -11.16
CA THR A 200 0.43 -6.95 -11.49
C THR A 200 1.36 -7.98 -10.86
N CYS A 201 0.93 -8.70 -9.82
CA CYS A 201 1.76 -9.73 -9.19
C CYS A 201 1.73 -11.07 -9.94
N ASP A 202 2.56 -12.00 -9.50
CA ASP A 202 2.58 -13.37 -10.00
C ASP A 202 1.28 -14.09 -9.59
N THR A 203 0.71 -14.87 -10.52
CA THR A 203 -0.41 -15.77 -10.22
C THR A 203 0.11 -16.99 -9.46
N PRO A 204 -0.63 -17.54 -8.48
CA PRO A 204 -0.18 -18.69 -7.69
C PRO A 204 0.24 -19.92 -8.50
N ASP A 205 -0.41 -20.15 -9.65
CA ASP A 205 -0.15 -21.28 -10.53
C ASP A 205 0.69 -20.93 -11.77
N GLY A 206 1.16 -19.68 -11.88
CA GLY A 206 1.93 -19.18 -13.02
C GLY A 206 1.14 -19.10 -14.34
N ARG A 207 -0.18 -19.29 -14.32
CA ARG A 207 -1.06 -19.18 -15.49
C ARG A 207 -1.54 -17.75 -15.71
N GLY A 208 -2.42 -17.56 -16.69
CA GLY A 208 -2.98 -16.25 -17.03
C GLY A 208 -3.90 -15.69 -15.94
N ARG A 209 -4.37 -14.46 -16.21
CA ARG A 209 -5.14 -13.61 -15.30
C ARG A 209 -6.59 -13.44 -15.75
N SER A 210 -7.03 -14.22 -16.74
CA SER A 210 -8.42 -14.17 -17.19
C SER A 210 -9.36 -14.51 -16.04
N GLU A 211 -10.59 -13.98 -16.10
CA GLU A 211 -11.62 -14.25 -15.09
C GLU A 211 -11.83 -15.75 -14.86
N ARG A 212 -11.86 -16.54 -15.94
CA ARG A 212 -11.96 -18.01 -15.86
C ARG A 212 -10.77 -18.65 -15.15
N GLU A 213 -9.54 -18.22 -15.40
CA GLU A 213 -8.35 -18.75 -14.71
C GLU A 213 -8.33 -18.36 -13.23
N CYS A 214 -8.80 -17.16 -12.90
CA CYS A 214 -8.99 -16.73 -11.51
C CYS A 214 -10.02 -17.63 -10.80
N MET A 215 -11.16 -17.91 -11.43
CA MET A 215 -12.17 -18.82 -10.88
C MET A 215 -11.64 -20.24 -10.68
N GLN A 216 -10.83 -20.76 -11.61
CA GLN A 216 -10.19 -22.07 -11.45
C GLN A 216 -9.25 -22.12 -10.24
N ARG A 217 -8.49 -21.05 -9.98
CA ARG A 217 -7.66 -20.94 -8.77
C ARG A 217 -8.51 -20.89 -7.50
N ILE A 218 -9.61 -20.12 -7.49
CA ILE A 218 -10.53 -20.07 -6.34
C ILE A 218 -11.17 -21.44 -6.08
N ALA A 219 -11.61 -22.16 -7.12
CA ALA A 219 -12.17 -23.50 -7.00
C ALA A 219 -11.18 -24.49 -6.34
N ARG A 220 -9.90 -24.43 -6.71
CA ARG A 220 -8.84 -25.25 -6.10
C ARG A 220 -8.66 -24.99 -4.61
N GLN A 221 -9.03 -23.81 -4.10
CA GLN A 221 -9.03 -23.53 -2.66
C GLN A 221 -9.92 -24.50 -1.89
N PHE A 222 -10.97 -25.03 -2.53
CA PHE A 222 -11.90 -26.01 -1.96
C PHE A 222 -11.57 -27.45 -2.39
N CYS A 223 -10.34 -27.70 -2.85
CA CYS A 223 -9.87 -29.00 -3.32
C CYS A 223 -10.69 -29.57 -4.49
N ALA A 224 -11.29 -28.70 -5.32
CA ALA A 224 -12.09 -29.05 -6.48
C ALA A 224 -11.67 -28.24 -7.72
N ASP A 225 -12.29 -28.53 -8.86
CA ASP A 225 -12.17 -27.73 -10.08
C ASP A 225 -13.45 -26.91 -10.37
N LEU A 226 -13.36 -26.05 -11.39
CA LEU A 226 -14.46 -25.14 -11.73
C LEU A 226 -15.65 -25.91 -12.33
N GLU A 227 -15.38 -27.03 -13.00
CA GLU A 227 -16.38 -27.90 -13.58
C GLU A 227 -17.21 -28.63 -12.51
N GLU A 228 -16.59 -28.99 -11.37
CA GLU A 228 -17.26 -29.60 -10.22
C GLU A 228 -18.11 -28.59 -9.43
N LEU A 229 -17.56 -27.40 -9.12
CA LEU A 229 -18.23 -26.43 -8.25
C LEU A 229 -19.20 -25.48 -8.99
N GLY A 230 -18.93 -25.21 -10.27
CA GLY A 230 -19.66 -24.23 -11.06
C GLY A 230 -19.26 -22.77 -10.76
N GLU A 231 -19.51 -21.88 -11.74
CA GLU A 231 -19.17 -20.46 -11.63
C GLU A 231 -19.97 -19.74 -10.53
N ASP A 232 -21.24 -20.10 -10.33
CA ASP A 232 -22.11 -19.47 -9.32
C ASP A 232 -21.56 -19.66 -7.90
N PHE A 233 -21.07 -20.86 -7.58
CA PHE A 233 -20.43 -21.13 -6.29
C PHE A 233 -19.18 -20.27 -6.11
N VAL A 234 -18.33 -20.19 -7.13
CA VAL A 234 -17.10 -19.39 -7.07
C VAL A 234 -17.41 -17.90 -6.92
N ARG A 235 -18.43 -17.38 -7.62
CA ARG A 235 -18.88 -15.98 -7.47
C ARG A 235 -19.46 -15.72 -6.08
N GLN A 236 -20.21 -16.67 -5.52
CA GLN A 236 -20.69 -16.58 -4.15
C GLN A 236 -19.51 -16.46 -3.17
N LYS A 237 -18.52 -17.35 -3.27
CA LYS A 237 -17.32 -17.31 -2.41
C LYS A 237 -16.48 -16.06 -2.60
N THR A 238 -16.41 -15.56 -3.83
CA THR A 238 -15.80 -14.26 -4.13
C THR A 238 -16.51 -13.14 -3.36
N GLY A 239 -17.84 -13.10 -3.41
CA GLY A 239 -18.63 -12.12 -2.65
C GLY A 239 -18.43 -12.20 -1.15
N GLU A 240 -18.37 -13.41 -0.59
CA GLU A 240 -18.10 -13.64 0.85
C GLU A 240 -16.73 -13.11 1.27
N VAL A 241 -15.69 -13.28 0.43
CA VAL A 241 -14.35 -12.75 0.71
C VAL A 241 -14.33 -11.21 0.67
N VAL A 242 -14.96 -10.61 -0.35
CA VAL A 242 -15.07 -9.14 -0.45
C VAL A 242 -15.82 -8.56 0.74
N GLU A 243 -16.94 -9.18 1.13
CA GLU A 243 -17.71 -8.79 2.32
C GLU A 243 -16.87 -8.89 3.61
N GLU A 244 -16.04 -9.91 3.76
CA GLU A 244 -15.13 -10.01 4.91
C GLU A 244 -14.05 -8.91 4.90
N MET A 245 -13.54 -8.52 3.74
CA MET A 245 -12.61 -7.38 3.61
C MET A 245 -13.29 -6.09 4.08
N VAL A 246 -14.47 -5.78 3.52
CA VAL A 246 -15.27 -4.60 3.89
C VAL A 246 -15.59 -4.61 5.38
N ARG A 247 -16.02 -5.75 5.94
CA ARG A 247 -16.36 -5.88 7.36
C ARG A 247 -15.17 -5.60 8.27
N ARG A 248 -13.98 -6.12 7.97
CA ARG A 248 -12.77 -5.89 8.79
C ARG A 248 -12.31 -4.43 8.73
N VAL A 249 -12.38 -3.79 7.55
CA VAL A 249 -12.04 -2.37 7.41
C VAL A 249 -13.07 -1.49 8.13
N SER A 250 -14.37 -1.75 7.95
CA SER A 250 -15.46 -1.01 8.63
C SER A 250 -15.31 -1.06 10.15
N ALA A 251 -15.03 -2.24 10.71
CA ALA A 251 -14.83 -2.38 12.15
C ALA A 251 -13.63 -1.58 12.66
N ALA A 252 -12.54 -1.50 11.88
CA ALA A 252 -11.40 -0.67 12.23
C ALA A 252 -11.73 0.82 12.13
N PHE A 253 -12.50 1.24 11.11
CA PHE A 253 -12.98 2.61 10.99
C PHE A 253 -13.89 3.03 12.15
N GLU A 254 -14.86 2.20 12.52
CA GLU A 254 -15.74 2.42 13.68
C GLU A 254 -14.94 2.56 14.98
N GLU A 255 -13.92 1.70 15.17
CA GLU A 255 -13.02 1.77 16.31
C GLU A 255 -12.29 3.12 16.36
N LYS A 256 -11.70 3.57 15.25
CA LYS A 256 -10.95 4.84 15.19
C LYS A 256 -11.83 6.07 15.26
N SER A 257 -13.01 6.04 14.64
CA SER A 257 -14.00 7.10 14.76
C SER A 257 -14.43 7.27 16.22
N SER A 258 -14.77 6.16 16.90
CA SER A 258 -15.18 6.18 18.31
C SER A 258 -14.04 6.62 19.27
N GLU A 259 -12.81 6.16 19.02
CA GLU A 259 -11.65 6.47 19.87
C GLU A 259 -11.17 7.92 19.72
N TYR A 260 -11.20 8.47 18.50
CA TYR A 260 -10.60 9.78 18.17
C TYR A 260 -11.61 10.88 17.83
N GLY A 261 -12.90 10.58 17.72
CA GLY A 261 -13.95 11.55 17.36
C GLY A 261 -13.83 12.04 15.92
N VAL A 262 -13.51 11.13 15.00
CA VAL A 262 -13.24 11.45 13.59
C VAL A 262 -14.29 10.81 12.69
N ASP A 263 -14.93 11.62 11.84
CA ASP A 263 -16.05 11.19 11.00
C ASP A 263 -15.72 11.11 9.51
N LEU A 264 -14.49 11.45 9.11
CA LEU A 264 -14.03 11.48 7.72
C LEU A 264 -12.94 10.43 7.47
N VAL A 265 -13.12 9.64 6.42
CA VAL A 265 -12.10 8.75 5.85
C VAL A 265 -11.55 9.35 4.56
N VAL A 266 -10.23 9.44 4.45
CA VAL A 266 -9.53 9.82 3.21
C VAL A 266 -8.85 8.57 2.65
N GLY A 267 -9.45 7.99 1.61
CA GLY A 267 -9.05 6.71 1.04
C GLY A 267 -8.07 6.84 -0.13
N CYS A 268 -7.10 5.93 -0.17
CA CYS A 268 -6.01 5.88 -1.14
C CYS A 268 -5.71 4.42 -1.54
N GLY A 269 -5.02 4.27 -2.67
CA GLY A 269 -4.52 2.98 -3.15
C GLY A 269 -5.46 2.27 -4.11
N ILE A 270 -5.08 1.08 -4.54
CA ILE A 270 -5.87 0.27 -5.49
C ILE A 270 -7.19 -0.23 -4.87
N GLY A 271 -7.27 -0.28 -3.53
CA GLY A 271 -8.45 -0.76 -2.80
C GLY A 271 -9.48 0.31 -2.43
N GLU A 272 -9.44 1.51 -3.02
CA GLU A 272 -10.39 2.59 -2.68
C GLU A 272 -11.86 2.16 -2.76
N ALA A 273 -12.25 1.30 -3.70
CA ALA A 273 -13.63 0.79 -3.74
C ALA A 273 -14.03 0.02 -2.46
N VAL A 274 -13.10 -0.76 -1.88
CA VAL A 274 -13.33 -1.47 -0.62
C VAL A 274 -13.36 -0.50 0.56
N LEU A 275 -12.50 0.52 0.54
CA LEU A 275 -12.47 1.56 1.57
C LEU A 275 -13.77 2.41 1.56
N GLU A 276 -14.27 2.79 0.38
CA GLU A 276 -15.53 3.53 0.22
C GLU A 276 -16.72 2.72 0.75
N MET A 277 -16.82 1.44 0.37
CA MET A 277 -17.85 0.53 0.91
C MET A 277 -17.75 0.37 2.44
N ALA A 278 -16.53 0.31 2.99
CA ALA A 278 -16.31 0.19 4.42
C ALA A 278 -16.65 1.47 5.19
N ALA A 279 -16.35 2.64 4.63
CA ALA A 279 -16.72 3.93 5.21
C ALA A 279 -18.25 4.12 5.21
N GLU A 280 -18.93 3.78 4.11
CA GLU A 280 -20.39 3.81 4.02
C GLU A 280 -21.03 2.91 5.09
N ARG A 281 -20.50 1.69 5.26
CA ARG A 281 -20.97 0.75 6.29
C ARG A 281 -20.76 1.27 7.71
N ALA A 282 -19.63 1.92 7.96
CA ALA A 282 -19.31 2.55 9.25
C ALA A 282 -20.11 3.84 9.50
N GLY A 283 -20.82 4.37 8.51
CA GLY A 283 -21.54 5.63 8.60
C GLY A 283 -20.62 6.87 8.61
N LEU A 284 -19.45 6.77 7.98
CA LEU A 284 -18.45 7.84 7.89
C LEU A 284 -18.45 8.49 6.51
N ASP A 285 -18.06 9.77 6.46
CA ASP A 285 -17.82 10.47 5.20
C ASP A 285 -16.57 9.89 4.51
N TYR A 286 -16.58 9.85 3.17
CA TYR A 286 -15.47 9.31 2.38
C TYR A 286 -15.00 10.30 1.32
N VAL A 287 -13.69 10.55 1.31
CA VAL A 287 -12.97 11.28 0.27
C VAL A 287 -12.03 10.34 -0.45
N SER A 288 -12.08 10.38 -1.77
CA SER A 288 -11.25 9.56 -2.65
C SER A 288 -10.04 10.36 -3.15
N VAL A 289 -8.84 9.91 -2.80
CA VAL A 289 -7.59 10.52 -3.29
C VAL A 289 -7.48 10.38 -4.81
N SER A 290 -7.92 9.27 -5.42
CA SER A 290 -7.93 9.16 -6.88
C SER A 290 -8.90 10.12 -7.57
N LYS A 291 -10.06 10.43 -6.98
CA LYS A 291 -11.00 11.43 -7.53
C LYS A 291 -10.41 12.84 -7.45
N GLU A 292 -9.66 13.17 -6.40
CA GLU A 292 -9.09 14.51 -6.20
C GLU A 292 -7.75 14.74 -6.93
N PHE A 293 -6.85 13.77 -6.86
CA PHE A 293 -5.48 13.90 -7.36
C PHE A 293 -5.26 13.18 -8.71
N GLY A 294 -6.20 12.34 -9.15
CA GLY A 294 -6.08 11.59 -10.39
C GLY A 294 -5.02 10.50 -10.33
N GLU A 295 -4.26 10.33 -11.41
CA GLU A 295 -3.32 9.22 -11.59
C GLU A 295 -2.21 9.11 -10.52
N VAL A 296 -1.85 10.21 -9.86
CA VAL A 296 -0.83 10.20 -8.80
C VAL A 296 -1.25 9.45 -7.55
N SER A 297 -2.55 9.17 -7.36
CA SER A 297 -3.05 8.35 -6.25
C SER A 297 -2.42 6.95 -6.22
N LYS A 298 -2.09 6.39 -7.40
CA LYS A 298 -1.48 5.05 -7.51
C LYS A 298 -0.08 4.98 -6.88
N ALA A 299 0.59 6.12 -6.75
CA ALA A 299 1.89 6.28 -6.11
C ALA A 299 1.87 7.43 -5.11
N PHE A 300 0.78 7.60 -4.37
CA PHE A 300 0.55 8.77 -3.54
C PHE A 300 1.68 9.05 -2.52
N PRO A 301 2.27 8.06 -1.83
CA PRO A 301 3.44 8.30 -0.98
C PRO A 301 4.63 8.95 -1.71
N ALA A 302 4.92 8.49 -2.94
CA ALA A 302 5.97 9.03 -3.79
C ALA A 302 5.64 10.46 -4.25
N TYR A 303 4.40 10.71 -4.67
CA TYR A 303 3.94 12.06 -4.98
C TYR A 303 4.05 12.99 -3.76
N ALA A 304 3.57 12.55 -2.60
CA ALA A 304 3.52 13.35 -1.40
C ALA A 304 4.91 13.74 -0.90
N ILE A 305 5.87 12.80 -0.87
CA ILE A 305 7.24 13.12 -0.46
C ILE A 305 7.92 14.10 -1.42
N ALA A 306 7.66 13.99 -2.73
CA ALA A 306 8.18 14.95 -3.71
C ALA A 306 7.67 16.38 -3.45
N ARG A 307 6.37 16.53 -3.16
CA ARG A 307 5.75 17.83 -2.82
C ARG A 307 6.28 18.41 -1.52
N LEU A 308 6.48 17.59 -0.49
CA LEU A 308 7.05 18.02 0.79
C LEU A 308 8.49 18.51 0.64
N VAL A 309 9.30 17.81 -0.15
CA VAL A 309 10.69 18.18 -0.42
C VAL A 309 10.79 19.46 -1.25
N GLU A 310 9.94 19.64 -2.26
CA GLU A 310 9.88 20.90 -3.03
C GLU A 310 9.60 22.11 -2.13
N ARG A 311 8.69 21.95 -1.16
CA ARG A 311 8.32 23.02 -0.22
C ARG A 311 9.42 23.31 0.78
N TYR A 312 10.07 22.29 1.31
CA TYR A 312 11.19 22.44 2.24
C TYR A 312 12.35 23.25 1.65
N ASP A 313 12.56 23.15 0.35
CA ASP A 313 13.58 23.94 -0.36
C ASP A 313 13.15 25.36 -0.72
N SER A 314 11.83 25.58 -0.82
CA SER A 314 11.25 26.86 -1.24
C SER A 314 10.99 27.82 -0.07
N GLY A 315 11.07 27.32 1.16
CA GLY A 315 10.97 28.08 2.40
C GLY A 315 12.33 28.43 2.98
#